data_AF-A0A848YY23-F1
#
_entry.id   AF-A0A848YY23-F1
#
_cell.length_a   1.000
_cell.length_b   1.000
_cell.length_c   1.000
_cell.angle_alpha   90.00
_cell.angle_beta   90.00
_cell.angle_gamma   90.00
#
_symmetry.space_group_name_H-M   'P 1'
#
loop_
_entity.id
_entity.type
_entity.pdbx_description
1 polymer ?
#
loop_
_entity_poly.entity_id
_entity_poly.type
_entity_poly.pdbx_seq_one_letter_code
_entity_poly.pdbx_strand_id
1 'polypeptide(L)'
;MKTSSISNPSCSTRQLSRFLDDEMSEPERQAVENHLNHCPDCRCVLESYRLLGRVARRQADRARVSVDLDSVEDQVLSHINRHRGNTSGWRKWWPPGRFHIPIYAVAAAVACFLIILPFSFQDNGHAPSAIINSFTGSVTSVMFYETPNTHQTIIWFNEESNPSGEPNAGENT
;
A
#
# COMPACT_ATOMS: atom_id res chain seq x y z
N MET A 1 -4.38 -24.31 42.97
CA MET A 1 -4.61 -22.87 43.22
C MET A 1 -3.86 -22.09 42.14
N LYS A 2 -4.61 -21.50 41.18
CA LYS A 2 -4.06 -20.73 40.07
C LYS A 2 -3.90 -19.29 40.56
N THR A 3 -2.69 -18.81 40.72
CA THR A 3 -2.40 -17.41 41.03
C THR A 3 -2.60 -16.59 39.75
N SER A 4 -3.77 -15.97 39.63
CA SER A 4 -4.04 -14.96 38.62
C SER A 4 -3.23 -13.72 38.97
N SER A 5 -2.11 -13.50 38.28
CA SER A 5 -1.36 -12.26 38.30
C SER A 5 -2.21 -11.16 37.66
N ILE A 6 -2.91 -10.40 38.51
CA ILE A 6 -3.53 -9.12 38.16
C ILE A 6 -2.37 -8.15 37.91
N SER A 7 -1.87 -8.13 36.69
CA SER A 7 -0.96 -7.08 36.21
C SER A 7 -1.78 -5.81 36.03
N ASN A 8 -1.38 -4.75 36.75
CA ASN A 8 -1.87 -3.40 36.51
C ASN A 8 -1.77 -3.10 35.00
N PRO A 9 -2.88 -2.80 34.30
CA PRO A 9 -2.80 -2.52 32.87
C PRO A 9 -2.22 -1.11 32.72
N SER A 10 -0.90 -1.02 32.59
CA SER A 10 -0.30 0.13 31.92
C SER A 10 -0.94 0.19 30.53
N CYS A 11 -1.72 1.24 30.24
CA CYS A 11 -2.24 1.44 28.90
C CYS A 11 -1.07 1.51 27.93
N SER A 12 -0.99 0.56 27.00
CA SER A 12 0.01 0.62 25.94
C SER A 12 -0.25 1.84 25.05
N THR A 13 0.81 2.42 24.48
CA THR A 13 0.71 3.48 23.46
C THR A 13 -0.28 3.13 22.35
N ARG A 14 -0.32 1.85 21.94
CA ARG A 14 -1.25 1.34 20.94
C ARG A 14 -2.72 1.42 21.39
N GLN A 15 -3.02 1.11 22.66
CA GLN A 15 -4.38 1.24 23.20
C GLN A 15 -4.82 2.70 23.27
N LEU A 16 -3.94 3.62 23.67
CA LEU A 16 -4.25 5.05 23.68
C LEU A 16 -4.48 5.62 22.28
N SER A 17 -3.73 5.15 21.27
CA SER A 17 -3.97 5.51 19.87
C SER A 17 -5.34 5.02 19.39
N ARG A 18 -5.63 3.72 19.55
CA ARG A 18 -6.93 3.14 19.17
C ARG A 18 -8.11 3.82 19.88
N PHE A 19 -7.92 4.20 21.15
CA PHE A 19 -8.91 4.95 21.91
C PHE A 19 -9.16 6.34 21.31
N LEU A 20 -8.10 7.03 20.87
CA LEU A 20 -8.21 8.35 20.24
C LEU A 20 -8.89 8.29 18.86
N ASP A 21 -8.64 7.22 18.12
CA ASP A 21 -9.13 7.00 16.75
C ASP A 21 -10.51 6.31 16.70
N ASP A 22 -11.13 6.05 17.85
CA ASP A 22 -12.43 5.36 18.00
C ASP A 22 -12.46 3.92 17.46
N GLU A 23 -11.30 3.24 17.49
CA GLU A 23 -11.10 1.88 16.95
C GLU A 23 -11.22 0.77 18.01
N MET A 24 -11.95 1.02 19.10
CA MET A 24 -12.11 0.10 20.22
C MET A 24 -13.56 -0.35 20.35
N SER A 25 -13.76 -1.59 20.80
CA SER A 25 -15.10 -2.02 21.20
C SER A 25 -15.52 -1.32 22.50
N GLU A 26 -16.83 -1.19 22.73
CA GLU A 26 -17.38 -0.55 23.92
C GLU A 26 -16.79 -1.04 25.27
N PRO A 27 -16.63 -2.35 25.52
CA PRO A 27 -16.04 -2.81 26.78
C PRO A 27 -14.56 -2.43 26.93
N GLU A 28 -13.80 -2.42 25.82
CA GLU A 28 -12.39 -2.00 25.84
C GLU A 28 -12.28 -0.49 26.07
N ARG A 29 -13.16 0.29 25.46
CA ARG A 29 -13.24 1.75 25.64
C ARG A 29 -13.51 2.09 27.10
N GLN A 30 -14.50 1.46 27.72
CA GLN A 30 -14.83 1.69 29.14
C GLN A 30 -13.65 1.34 30.06
N ALA A 31 -12.91 0.29 29.75
CA ALA A 31 -11.71 -0.09 30.52
C ALA A 31 -10.61 1.00 30.44
N VAL A 32 -10.37 1.56 29.24
CA VAL A 32 -9.42 2.66 29.05
C VAL A 32 -9.91 3.93 29.74
N GLU A 33 -11.19 4.28 29.63
CA GLU A 33 -11.76 5.46 30.32
C GLU A 33 -11.63 5.36 31.83
N ASN A 34 -11.95 4.20 32.40
CA ASN A 34 -11.78 3.94 33.82
C ASN A 34 -10.31 4.08 34.26
N HIS A 35 -9.36 3.63 33.43
CA HIS A 35 -7.94 3.82 33.68
C HIS A 35 -7.53 5.30 33.62
N LEU A 36 -7.97 6.04 32.60
CA LEU A 36 -7.68 7.46 32.42
C LEU A 36 -8.19 8.33 33.57
N ASN A 37 -9.30 7.94 34.22
CA ASN A 37 -9.81 8.61 35.41
C ASN A 37 -8.84 8.55 36.60
N HIS A 38 -7.98 7.53 36.66
CA HIS A 38 -7.09 7.27 37.79
C HIS A 38 -5.60 7.43 37.47
N CYS A 39 -5.22 7.49 36.19
CA CYS A 39 -3.82 7.60 35.77
C CYS A 39 -3.52 8.97 35.12
N PRO A 40 -2.79 9.88 35.82
CA PRO A 40 -2.40 11.17 35.25
C PRO A 40 -1.39 11.04 34.10
N ASP A 41 -0.49 10.06 34.14
CA ASP A 41 0.54 9.87 33.11
C ASP A 41 -0.08 9.52 31.76
N CYS A 42 -1.03 8.57 31.74
CA CYS A 42 -1.74 8.20 30.52
C CYS A 42 -2.60 9.36 29.97
N ARG A 43 -3.16 10.21 30.85
CA ARG A 43 -3.84 11.44 30.41
C ARG A 43 -2.87 12.42 29.76
N CYS A 44 -1.66 12.58 30.31
CA CYS A 44 -0.63 13.44 29.73
C CYS A 44 -0.19 12.96 28.34
N VAL A 45 0.00 11.64 28.18
CA VAL A 45 0.32 11.03 26.88
C VAL A 45 -0.83 11.25 25.89
N LEU A 46 -2.07 11.01 26.29
CA LEU A 46 -3.24 11.22 25.44
C LEU A 46 -3.40 12.68 25.00
N GLU A 47 -3.14 13.65 25.88
CA GLU A 47 -3.12 15.07 25.52
C GLU A 47 -2.00 15.40 24.53
N SER A 48 -0.84 14.76 24.65
CA SER A 48 0.25 14.92 23.70
C SER A 48 -0.14 14.45 22.30
N TYR A 49 -0.85 13.32 22.19
CA TYR A 49 -1.40 12.84 20.90
C TYR A 49 -2.47 13.78 20.34
N ARG A 50 -3.36 14.30 21.19
CA ARG A 50 -4.36 15.30 20.78
C ARG A 50 -3.69 16.56 20.24
N LEU A 51 -2.63 17.04 20.89
CA LEU A 51 -1.87 18.20 20.45
C LEU A 51 -1.21 17.95 19.10
N LEU A 52 -0.53 16.82 18.93
CA LEU A 52 0.10 16.43 17.67
C LEU A 52 -0.94 16.35 16.54
N GLY A 53 -2.08 15.71 16.78
CA GLY A 53 -3.17 15.62 15.81
C GLY A 53 -3.73 16.99 15.42
N ARG A 54 -3.84 17.94 16.35
CA ARG A 54 -4.24 19.33 16.03
C ARG A 54 -3.21 20.03 15.15
N VAL A 55 -1.92 19.87 15.43
CA VAL A 55 -0.85 20.47 14.61
C VAL A 55 -0.85 19.89 13.20
N ALA A 56 -0.94 18.56 13.07
CA ALA A 56 -1.00 17.88 11.79
C ALA A 56 -2.21 18.32 10.95
N ARG A 57 -3.41 18.36 11.56
CA ARG A 57 -4.63 18.84 10.87
C ARG A 57 -4.52 20.28 10.41
N ARG A 58 -3.96 21.18 11.23
CA ARG A 58 -3.75 22.58 10.82
C ARG A 58 -2.85 22.71 9.60
N GLN A 59 -1.81 21.87 9.48
CA GLN A 59 -0.95 21.87 8.30
C GLN A 59 -1.69 21.30 7.08
N ALA A 60 -2.45 20.22 7.25
CA ALA A 60 -3.28 19.66 6.19
C ALA A 60 -4.33 20.65 5.69
N ASP A 61 -5.00 21.38 6.60
CA ASP A 61 -6.01 22.39 6.25
C ASP A 61 -5.39 23.58 5.50
N ARG A 62 -4.20 24.04 5.91
CA ARG A 62 -3.45 25.05 5.16
C ARG A 62 -3.07 24.59 3.76
N ALA A 63 -2.61 23.34 3.65
CA ALA A 63 -2.30 22.75 2.35
C ALA A 63 -3.56 22.67 1.47
N ARG A 64 -4.72 22.27 2.03
CA ARG A 64 -5.99 22.25 1.31
C ARG A 64 -6.43 23.61 0.76
N VAL A 65 -6.26 24.69 1.54
CA VAL A 65 -6.58 26.06 1.07
C VAL A 65 -5.68 26.46 -0.11
N SER A 66 -4.49 25.88 -0.23
CA SER A 66 -3.55 26.19 -1.31
C SER A 66 -3.66 25.30 -2.55
N VAL A 67 -4.46 24.23 -2.52
CA VAL A 67 -4.64 23.35 -3.69
C VAL A 67 -5.82 23.83 -4.51
N ASP A 68 -5.53 24.28 -5.73
CA ASP A 68 -6.52 24.50 -6.77
C ASP A 68 -6.96 23.15 -7.35
N LEU A 69 -8.09 22.63 -6.85
CA LEU A 69 -8.66 21.37 -7.29
C LEU A 69 -9.18 21.45 -8.73
N ASP A 70 -9.59 22.63 -9.20
CA ASP A 70 -10.09 22.83 -10.54
C ASP A 70 -8.95 22.64 -11.56
N SER A 71 -7.76 23.17 -11.26
CA SER A 71 -6.57 22.91 -12.09
C SER A 71 -6.17 21.43 -12.14
N VAL A 72 -6.38 20.67 -11.07
CA VAL A 72 -6.10 19.22 -11.05
C VAL A 72 -7.15 18.47 -11.86
N GLU A 73 -8.42 18.83 -11.73
CA GLU A 73 -9.51 18.25 -12.51
C GLU A 73 -9.31 18.48 -14.01
N ASP A 74 -8.97 19.72 -14.41
CA ASP A 74 -8.66 20.06 -15.79
C ASP A 74 -7.46 19.27 -16.33
N GLN A 75 -6.43 19.06 -15.51
CA GLN A 75 -5.27 18.25 -15.88
C GLN A 75 -5.66 16.77 -16.09
N VAL A 76 -6.52 16.21 -15.25
CA VAL A 76 -7.00 14.83 -15.39
C VAL A 76 -7.90 14.69 -16.62
N LEU A 77 -8.87 15.59 -16.80
CA LEU A 77 -9.80 15.56 -17.93
C LEU A 77 -9.08 15.77 -19.27
N SER A 78 -8.10 16.67 -19.34
CA SER A 78 -7.30 16.87 -20.55
C SER A 78 -6.44 15.64 -20.88
N HIS A 79 -5.94 14.92 -19.87
CA HIS A 79 -5.21 13.68 -20.08
C HIS A 79 -6.11 12.56 -20.62
N ILE A 80 -7.32 12.40 -20.07
CA ILE A 80 -8.31 11.42 -20.54
C ILE A 80 -8.76 11.74 -21.97
N ASN A 81 -9.05 13.01 -22.28
CA ASN A 81 -9.48 13.43 -23.60
C ASN A 81 -8.40 13.22 -24.68
N ARG A 82 -7.12 13.40 -24.34
CA ARG A 82 -6.00 13.06 -25.25
C ARG A 82 -5.97 11.58 -25.63
N HIS A 83 -6.30 10.68 -24.70
CA HIS A 83 -6.37 9.25 -25.00
C HIS A 83 -7.63 8.85 -25.77
N ARG A 84 -8.73 9.60 -25.61
CA ARG A 84 -10.00 9.33 -26.30
C ARG A 84 -10.05 9.87 -27.74
N GLY A 85 -9.30 10.93 -28.04
CA GLY A 85 -9.31 11.61 -29.35
C GLY A 85 -8.72 10.83 -30.53
N ASN A 86 -7.89 9.81 -30.29
CA ASN A 86 -7.13 9.14 -31.36
C ASN A 86 -7.89 8.00 -32.08
N THR A 87 -9.11 7.65 -31.65
CA THR A 87 -9.90 6.58 -32.31
C THR A 87 -10.89 7.11 -33.35
N SER A 88 -11.08 8.43 -33.47
CA SER A 88 -12.04 9.03 -34.40
C SER A 88 -11.50 9.20 -35.84
N GLY A 89 -10.18 9.17 -36.03
CA GLY A 89 -9.54 9.31 -37.35
C GLY A 89 -9.70 8.06 -38.23
N TRP A 90 -9.64 6.86 -37.65
CA TRP A 90 -9.69 5.62 -38.42
C TRP A 90 -11.09 5.31 -38.97
N ARG A 91 -12.14 5.71 -38.24
CA ARG A 91 -13.54 5.55 -38.67
C ARG A 91 -13.95 6.48 -39.81
N LYS A 92 -13.22 7.58 -40.06
CA LYS A 92 -13.47 8.48 -41.21
C LYS A 92 -12.89 7.95 -42.52
N TRP A 93 -11.99 6.95 -42.47
CA TRP A 93 -11.33 6.42 -43.67
C TRP A 93 -12.05 5.23 -44.31
N TRP A 94 -13.13 4.75 -43.69
CA TRP A 94 -14.03 3.79 -44.34
C TRP A 94 -15.23 4.51 -44.94
N PRO A 95 -15.40 4.48 -46.28
CA PRO A 95 -16.62 4.97 -46.87
C PRO A 95 -17.82 4.16 -46.35
N PRO A 96 -19.00 4.76 -46.18
CA PRO A 96 -20.23 4.02 -45.88
C PRO A 96 -20.73 3.33 -47.16
N GLY A 97 -19.88 2.51 -47.76
CA GLY A 97 -20.19 1.68 -48.91
C GLY A 97 -20.34 0.25 -48.41
N ARG A 98 -21.48 -0.37 -48.73
CA ARG A 98 -21.83 -1.75 -48.38
C ARG A 98 -20.73 -2.71 -48.82
N PHE A 99 -19.77 -2.99 -47.93
CA PHE A 99 -18.82 -4.08 -48.08
C PHE A 99 -19.61 -5.38 -47.96
N HIS A 100 -20.08 -5.89 -49.10
CA HIS A 100 -20.54 -7.26 -49.23
C HIS A 100 -19.33 -8.16 -49.08
N ILE A 101 -18.92 -8.41 -47.83
CA ILE A 101 -17.93 -9.43 -47.54
C ILE A 101 -18.61 -10.75 -47.91
N PRO A 102 -18.12 -11.48 -48.93
CA PRO A 102 -18.69 -12.78 -49.24
C PRO A 102 -18.52 -13.66 -48.01
N ILE A 103 -19.59 -14.35 -47.59
CA ILE A 103 -19.63 -15.15 -46.34
C ILE A 103 -18.44 -16.12 -46.27
N TYR A 104 -17.98 -16.61 -47.42
CA TYR A 104 -16.81 -17.47 -47.56
C TYR A 104 -15.49 -16.84 -47.09
N ALA A 105 -15.30 -15.53 -47.26
CA ALA A 105 -14.11 -14.84 -46.77
C ALA A 105 -14.10 -14.73 -45.24
N VAL A 106 -15.25 -14.53 -44.62
CA VAL A 106 -15.39 -14.54 -43.15
C VAL A 106 -15.10 -15.95 -42.61
N ALA A 107 -15.68 -16.98 -43.23
CA ALA A 107 -15.45 -18.36 -42.82
C ALA A 107 -13.97 -18.78 -42.92
N ALA A 108 -13.29 -18.41 -44.02
CA ALA A 108 -11.87 -18.70 -44.21
C ALA A 108 -10.98 -17.97 -43.18
N ALA A 109 -11.29 -16.70 -42.86
CA ALA A 109 -10.55 -15.94 -41.86
C ALA A 109 -10.73 -16.52 -40.45
N VAL A 110 -11.96 -16.92 -40.08
CA VAL A 110 -12.24 -17.58 -38.80
C VAL A 110 -11.53 -18.93 -38.71
N ALA A 111 -11.54 -19.72 -39.78
CA ALA A 111 -10.81 -20.98 -39.84
C ALA A 111 -9.30 -20.78 -39.69
N CYS A 112 -8.70 -19.82 -40.40
CA CYS A 112 -7.29 -19.48 -40.23
C CYS A 112 -6.99 -19.02 -38.80
N PHE A 113 -7.82 -18.17 -38.21
CA PHE A 113 -7.64 -17.69 -36.84
C PHE A 113 -7.66 -18.84 -35.83
N LEU A 114 -8.62 -19.77 -35.94
CA LEU A 114 -8.70 -20.95 -35.06
C LEU A 114 -7.54 -21.93 -35.24
N ILE A 115 -6.96 -22.02 -36.44
CA ILE A 115 -5.83 -22.90 -36.73
C ILE A 115 -4.50 -22.27 -36.27
N ILE A 116 -4.33 -20.95 -36.40
CA ILE A 116 -3.09 -20.23 -36.10
C ILE A 116 -2.98 -19.87 -34.61
N LEU A 117 -4.11 -19.56 -33.95
CA LEU A 117 -4.12 -19.16 -32.54
C LEU A 117 -3.49 -20.17 -31.55
N PRO A 118 -3.79 -21.49 -31.61
CA PRO A 118 -3.22 -22.41 -30.64
C PRO A 118 -1.70 -22.56 -30.78
N PHE A 119 -1.12 -22.12 -31.90
CA PHE A 119 0.33 -22.19 -32.14
C PHE A 119 1.11 -20.97 -31.65
N SER A 120 0.42 -19.88 -31.31
CA SER A 120 1.07 -18.61 -30.90
C SER A 120 1.08 -18.36 -29.40
N PHE A 121 0.47 -19.25 -28.61
CA PHE A 121 0.62 -19.26 -27.15
C PHE A 121 1.81 -20.14 -26.77
N GLN A 122 3.00 -19.75 -27.23
CA GLN A 122 4.21 -20.10 -26.50
C GLN A 122 4.24 -19.13 -25.32
N ASP A 123 3.98 -19.63 -24.12
CA ASP A 123 4.13 -18.85 -22.88
C ASP A 123 5.45 -18.09 -22.93
N ASN A 124 5.37 -16.76 -22.99
CA ASN A 124 6.49 -15.92 -22.58
C ASN A 124 6.65 -16.16 -21.09
N GLY A 125 7.35 -17.25 -20.77
CA GLY A 125 7.71 -17.64 -19.43
C GLY A 125 8.46 -16.48 -18.82
N HIS A 126 7.72 -15.66 -18.06
CA HIS A 126 8.31 -14.76 -17.09
C HIS A 126 8.83 -15.68 -16.01
N ALA A 127 10.05 -16.17 -16.22
CA ALA A 127 10.81 -16.79 -15.17
C ALA A 127 10.89 -15.75 -14.02
N PRO A 128 10.62 -16.15 -12.77
CA PRO A 128 10.63 -15.23 -11.65
C PRO A 128 11.98 -14.51 -11.59
N SER A 129 11.95 -13.17 -11.54
CA SER A 129 13.12 -12.30 -11.63
C SER A 129 14.07 -12.36 -10.43
N ALA A 130 13.73 -13.12 -9.38
CA ALA A 130 14.67 -13.59 -8.37
C ALA A 130 14.05 -14.70 -7.52
N ILE A 131 14.78 -15.79 -7.29
CA ILE A 131 14.47 -16.78 -6.25
C ILE A 131 15.51 -16.61 -5.14
N ILE A 132 15.07 -16.13 -3.97
CA ILE A 132 15.95 -15.99 -2.80
C ILE A 132 15.76 -17.22 -1.93
N ASN A 133 16.82 -18.05 -1.85
CA ASN A 133 16.73 -19.36 -1.20
C ASN A 133 16.83 -19.30 0.33
N SER A 134 17.44 -18.26 0.90
CA SER A 134 17.44 -18.03 2.35
C SER A 134 17.98 -16.64 2.69
N PHE A 135 17.58 -16.14 3.86
CA PHE A 135 18.21 -15.00 4.54
C PHE A 135 18.84 -15.53 5.83
N THR A 136 20.10 -15.18 6.08
CA THR A 136 20.82 -15.49 7.33
C THR A 136 21.21 -14.18 8.02
N GLY A 137 20.56 -13.89 9.14
CA GLY A 137 20.78 -12.69 9.95
C GLY A 137 19.65 -12.47 10.96
N SER A 138 19.87 -11.66 11.99
CA SER A 138 18.85 -11.23 12.96
C SER A 138 17.97 -10.11 12.36
N VAL A 139 17.33 -10.39 11.22
CA VAL A 139 16.36 -9.50 10.58
C VAL A 139 14.96 -9.80 11.12
N THR A 140 14.27 -8.78 11.61
CA THR A 140 12.95 -8.95 12.25
C THR A 140 11.79 -8.86 11.26
N SER A 141 12.01 -8.27 10.09
CA SER A 141 11.02 -8.20 9.02
C SER A 141 11.67 -8.00 7.66
N VAL A 142 11.15 -8.70 6.65
CA VAL A 142 11.51 -8.53 5.23
C VAL A 142 10.23 -8.29 4.44
N MET A 143 10.22 -7.22 3.66
CA MET A 143 9.13 -6.89 2.74
C MET A 143 9.62 -6.98 1.29
N PHE A 144 8.81 -7.61 0.45
CA PHE A 144 9.02 -7.71 -0.99
C PHE A 144 8.00 -6.84 -1.71
N TYR A 145 8.48 -5.98 -2.61
CA TYR A 145 7.62 -5.16 -3.45
C TYR A 145 8.04 -5.28 -4.90
N GLU A 146 7.09 -5.63 -5.78
CA GLU A 146 7.30 -5.69 -7.22
C GLU A 146 6.56 -4.53 -7.90
N THR A 147 7.28 -3.76 -8.71
CA THR A 147 6.67 -2.66 -9.47
C THR A 147 5.82 -3.21 -10.64
N PRO A 148 4.56 -2.77 -10.82
CA PRO A 148 3.64 -3.39 -11.79
C PRO A 148 4.03 -3.16 -13.26
N ASN A 149 4.78 -2.10 -13.57
CA ASN A 149 5.11 -1.73 -14.95
C ASN A 149 6.53 -2.11 -15.36
N THR A 150 7.43 -2.28 -14.38
CA THR A 150 8.87 -2.48 -14.62
C THR A 150 9.41 -3.79 -14.06
N HIS A 151 8.59 -4.57 -13.34
CA HIS A 151 8.97 -5.86 -12.74
C HIS A 151 10.26 -5.82 -11.89
N GLN A 152 10.56 -4.65 -11.31
CA GLN A 152 11.68 -4.48 -10.40
C GLN A 152 11.27 -4.94 -9.01
N THR A 153 12.07 -5.82 -8.42
CA THR A 153 11.91 -6.31 -7.05
C THR A 153 12.71 -5.45 -6.09
N ILE A 154 12.01 -4.73 -5.22
CA ILE A 154 12.60 -3.94 -4.13
C ILE A 154 12.51 -4.80 -2.86
N ILE A 155 13.65 -4.95 -2.17
CA ILE A 155 13.75 -5.69 -0.93
C ILE A 155 14.02 -4.69 0.19
N TRP A 156 13.12 -4.67 1.18
CA TRP A 156 13.27 -3.84 2.38
C TRP A 156 13.42 -4.74 3.60
N PHE A 157 14.46 -4.52 4.39
CA PHE A 157 14.69 -5.24 5.64
C PHE A 157 15.10 -4.27 6.75
N ASN A 158 14.76 -4.63 7.99
CA ASN A 158 15.15 -3.90 9.18
C ASN A 158 16.09 -4.76 10.02
N GLU A 159 17.25 -4.21 10.37
CA GLU A 159 18.25 -4.86 11.21
C GLU A 159 18.18 -4.26 12.61
N GLU A 160 17.90 -5.09 13.62
CA GLU A 160 18.03 -4.65 15.00
C GLU A 160 19.51 -4.61 15.36
N SER A 161 20.07 -3.41 15.45
CA SER A 161 21.42 -3.19 15.95
C SER A 161 21.48 -3.64 17.41
N ASN A 162 22.06 -4.80 17.67
CA ASN A 162 22.24 -5.31 19.03
C ASN A 162 23.35 -4.48 19.73
N PRO A 163 23.06 -3.68 20.77
CA PRO A 163 24.07 -2.84 21.42
C PRO A 163 24.87 -3.62 22.46
N SER A 164 25.38 -4.81 22.12
CA SER A 164 26.28 -5.58 22.98
C SER A 164 27.72 -5.44 22.49
N GLY A 165 28.21 -4.21 22.55
CA GLY A 165 29.64 -3.94 22.68
C GLY A 165 29.99 -3.82 24.16
N GLU A 166 30.20 -4.96 24.83
CA GLU A 166 30.87 -4.95 26.13
C GLU A 166 32.29 -4.38 25.95
N PRO A 167 32.68 -3.31 26.66
CA PRO A 167 34.07 -2.91 26.72
C PRO A 167 34.84 -3.98 27.50
N ASN A 168 35.79 -4.66 26.84
CA ASN A 168 36.77 -5.53 27.49
C ASN A 168 37.56 -4.73 28.55
N ALA A 169 37.12 -4.80 29.80
CA ALA A 169 37.93 -4.45 30.96
C ALA A 169 38.75 -5.69 31.33
N GLY A 170 40.02 -5.72 30.91
CA GLY A 170 40.90 -6.83 31.22
C GLY A 170 42.27 -6.74 30.56
N GLU A 171 42.99 -5.64 30.74
CA GLU A 171 44.44 -5.60 30.49
C GLU A 171 45.16 -5.54 31.85
N ASN A 172 45.51 -6.72 32.35
CA ASN A 172 46.56 -6.91 33.35
C ASN A 172 47.70 -7.63 32.64
N THR A 173 48.79 -6.92 32.35
CA THR A 173 50.19 -7.34 32.62
C THR A 173 51.15 -6.20 32.32
#